data_AF-A0A4Y2MEW5-F1
#
_entry.id   AF-A0A4Y2MEW5-F1
#
_cell.length_a   1.000
_cell.length_b   1.000
_cell.length_c   1.000
_cell.angle_alpha   90.00
_cell.angle_beta   90.00
_cell.angle_gamma   90.00
#
_symmetry.space_group_name_H-M   'P 1'
#
loop_
_entity.id
_entity.type
_entity.pdbx_description
1 polymer ?
#
loop_
_entity_poly.entity_id
_entity_poly.type
_entity_poly.pdbx_seq_one_letter_code
_entity_poly.pdbx_strand_id
1 'polypeptide(L)'
;IFSRHGIQDVVRSDNGSQFYPVKTVEFKDFPKSYGFTHISSSPKFSQSNWLIEAAVKTVKARIKKSRDPYLALMAYRATLLENGFSPSELLMGRKINTTRPVAKTQLQPYSMNKKVLEAKEERQIEGQKTNYDKHHGVRNLDELDLGQNVWITDRRVTGKVLQKTPYPRSYLVQSGRRVYRRIVGWLVVWGLMAQEPFLAKLRQSNVKNQHSGTKNLKFSENVKRKLFERKQTN
;
A
#
# COMPACT_ATOMS: atom_id res chain seq x y z
N ILE A 1 2.67 22.96 -2.31
CA ILE A 1 2.01 22.24 -1.18
C ILE A 1 2.63 22.70 0.12
N PHE A 2 3.95 22.51 0.32
CA PHE A 2 4.67 22.97 1.51
C PHE A 2 4.49 24.46 1.81
N SER A 3 4.57 25.34 0.82
CA SER A 3 4.32 26.78 0.99
C SER A 3 2.88 27.15 1.35
N ARG A 4 1.89 26.31 1.00
CA ARG A 4 0.46 26.61 1.18
C ARG A 4 -0.12 25.99 2.44
N HIS A 5 0.37 24.81 2.82
CA HIS A 5 -0.19 24.00 3.91
C HIS A 5 0.82 23.74 5.03
N GLY A 6 2.03 24.30 4.93
CA GLY A 6 3.11 24.03 5.86
C GLY A 6 3.91 22.78 5.50
N ILE A 7 5.00 22.59 6.24
CA ILE A 7 5.86 21.42 6.13
C ILE A 7 5.12 20.24 6.77
N GLN A 8 5.04 19.11 6.04
CA GLN A 8 4.44 17.89 6.56
C GLN A 8 5.45 17.13 7.41
N ASP A 9 5.03 16.49 8.50
CA ASP A 9 5.94 15.69 9.34
C ASP A 9 6.44 14.43 8.61
N VAL A 10 5.58 13.82 7.79
CA VAL A 10 5.85 12.54 7.12
C VAL A 10 5.38 12.58 5.67
N VAL A 11 6.30 12.27 4.75
CA VAL A 11 6.01 12.12 3.32
C VAL A 11 6.23 10.65 2.93
N ARG A 12 5.21 10.02 2.35
CA ARG A 12 5.28 8.64 1.84
C ARG A 12 5.34 8.61 0.32
N SER A 13 6.26 7.84 -0.24
CA SER A 13 6.36 7.64 -1.69
C SER A 13 6.67 6.19 -2.07
N ASP A 14 6.56 5.90 -3.35
CA ASP A 14 7.10 4.68 -3.93
C ASP A 14 8.63 4.71 -4.03
N ASN A 15 9.22 3.57 -4.44
CA ASN A 15 10.64 3.48 -4.78
C ASN A 15 10.92 3.89 -6.24
N GLY A 16 10.18 4.86 -6.78
CA GLY A 16 10.50 5.45 -8.07
C GLY A 16 11.95 5.95 -8.08
N SER A 17 12.62 5.89 -9.23
CA SER A 17 14.03 6.29 -9.35
C SER A 17 14.28 7.73 -8.91
N GLN A 18 13.27 8.59 -9.04
CA GLN A 18 13.27 9.99 -8.61
C GLN A 18 13.35 10.19 -7.08
N PHE A 19 12.92 9.19 -6.30
CA PHE A 19 12.95 9.23 -4.83
C PHE A 19 14.10 8.39 -4.26
N TYR A 20 14.95 7.81 -5.12
CA TYR A 20 15.97 6.89 -4.68
C TYR A 20 17.23 7.67 -4.25
N PRO A 21 17.68 7.56 -2.98
CA PRO A 21 18.72 8.43 -2.42
C PRO A 21 20.11 8.26 -3.05
N VAL A 22 20.31 7.22 -3.87
CA VAL A 22 21.55 6.97 -4.62
C VAL A 22 21.53 7.66 -5.99
N LYS A 23 20.34 7.93 -6.54
CA LYS A 23 20.18 8.49 -7.89
C LYS A 23 19.87 9.99 -7.89
N THR A 24 19.28 10.51 -6.82
CA THR A 24 18.91 11.93 -6.69
C THR A 24 19.42 12.46 -5.35
N VAL A 25 20.52 13.22 -5.40
CA VAL A 25 21.14 13.83 -4.21
C VAL A 25 20.24 14.94 -3.68
N GLU A 26 19.59 15.67 -4.58
CA GLU A 26 18.68 16.77 -4.30
C GLU A 26 17.49 16.31 -3.45
N PHE A 27 16.92 15.14 -3.77
CA PHE A 27 15.81 14.58 -3.00
C PHE A 27 16.28 13.96 -1.67
N LYS A 28 17.55 13.61 -1.52
CA LYS A 28 18.11 13.14 -0.24
C LYS A 28 18.27 14.30 0.75
N ASP A 29 18.59 15.49 0.25
CA ASP A 29 18.82 16.68 1.07
C ASP A 29 17.54 17.49 1.32
N PHE A 30 16.51 17.32 0.48
CA PHE A 30 15.22 17.99 0.64
C PHE A 30 14.49 17.62 1.95
N PRO A 31 14.32 16.34 2.34
CA PRO A 31 13.75 15.97 3.64
C PRO A 31 14.55 16.49 4.83
N LYS A 32 15.89 16.53 4.71
CA LYS A 32 16.76 17.01 5.79
C LYS A 32 16.67 18.51 5.99
N SER A 33 16.69 19.27 4.89
CA SER A 33 16.64 20.73 4.91
C SER A 33 15.27 21.24 5.37
N TYR A 34 14.19 20.58 4.96
CA TYR A 34 12.84 20.93 5.39
C TYR A 34 12.44 20.27 6.72
N GLY A 35 13.20 19.30 7.23
CA GLY A 35 12.95 18.67 8.54
C GLY A 35 11.79 17.66 8.56
N PHE A 36 11.47 17.02 7.43
CA PHE A 36 10.41 16.01 7.37
C PHE A 36 10.95 14.58 7.21
N THR A 37 10.18 13.61 7.68
CA THR A 37 10.53 12.18 7.55
C THR A 37 10.02 11.63 6.23
N HIS A 38 10.93 11.19 5.36
CA HIS A 38 10.57 10.47 4.14
C HIS A 38 10.51 8.96 4.39
N ILE A 39 9.35 8.34 4.12
CA ILE A 39 9.15 6.89 4.22
C ILE A 39 8.90 6.33 2.83
N SER A 40 9.82 5.51 2.33
CA SER A 40 9.63 4.78 1.09
C SER A 40 8.95 3.43 1.35
N SER A 41 8.02 3.04 0.46
CA SER A 41 7.41 1.71 0.50
C SER A 41 8.42 0.61 0.16
N SER A 42 8.11 -0.66 0.43
CA SER A 42 8.96 -1.77 -0.05
C SER A 42 8.83 -1.91 -1.57
N PRO A 43 9.90 -2.28 -2.31
CA PRO A 43 9.76 -2.61 -3.73
C PRO A 43 8.67 -3.67 -3.92
N LYS A 44 7.74 -3.43 -4.84
CA LYS A 44 6.59 -4.30 -5.18
C LYS A 44 5.51 -4.46 -4.09
N PHE A 45 5.42 -3.56 -3.11
CA PHE A 45 4.28 -3.51 -2.19
C PHE A 45 3.22 -2.52 -2.69
N SER A 46 2.59 -2.84 -3.83
CA SER A 46 1.57 -1.99 -4.48
C SER A 46 0.41 -1.62 -3.54
N GLN A 47 0.11 -2.48 -2.56
CA GLN A 47 -0.89 -2.18 -1.54
C GLN A 47 -0.54 -0.91 -0.73
N SER A 48 0.71 -0.65 -0.35
CA SER A 48 0.99 0.61 0.37
C SER A 48 0.64 1.89 -0.40
N ASN A 49 0.55 1.81 -1.74
CA ASN A 49 0.20 2.93 -2.61
C ASN A 49 -1.21 2.80 -3.22
N TRP A 50 -1.99 1.76 -2.88
CA TRP A 50 -3.31 1.53 -3.48
C TRP A 50 -4.23 2.74 -3.26
N LEU A 51 -4.11 3.41 -2.11
CA LEU A 51 -4.84 4.62 -1.78
C LEU A 51 -4.51 5.76 -2.75
N ILE A 52 -3.23 5.96 -3.04
CA ILE A 52 -2.76 6.98 -3.97
C ILE A 52 -3.23 6.64 -5.39
N GLU A 53 -3.10 5.38 -5.81
CA GLU A 53 -3.57 4.92 -7.13
C GLU A 53 -5.09 5.09 -7.29
N ALA A 54 -5.87 4.75 -6.26
CA ALA A 54 -7.32 4.93 -6.25
C ALA A 54 -7.72 6.41 -6.31
N ALA A 55 -7.02 7.26 -5.56
CA ALA A 55 -7.23 8.71 -5.60
C ALA A 55 -6.90 9.26 -7.00
N VAL A 56 -5.77 8.87 -7.59
CA VAL A 56 -5.38 9.27 -8.95
C VAL A 56 -6.40 8.80 -9.98
N LYS A 57 -6.89 7.56 -9.88
CA LYS A 57 -7.94 7.04 -10.76
C LYS A 57 -9.22 7.87 -10.67
N THR A 58 -9.63 8.23 -9.46
CA THR A 58 -10.83 9.05 -9.20
C THR A 58 -10.68 10.45 -9.80
N VAL A 59 -9.53 11.10 -9.57
CA VAL A 59 -9.23 12.43 -10.11
C VAL A 59 -9.17 12.40 -11.64
N LYS A 60 -8.49 11.42 -12.24
CA LYS A 60 -8.43 11.24 -13.71
C LYS A 60 -9.83 11.06 -14.31
N ALA A 61 -10.66 10.23 -13.69
CA ALA A 61 -12.02 9.99 -14.15
C ALA A 61 -12.87 11.28 -14.11
N ARG A 62 -12.67 12.13 -13.10
CA ARG A 62 -13.40 13.40 -12.96
C ARG A 62 -12.89 14.46 -13.92
N ILE A 63 -11.57 14.59 -14.09
CA ILE A 63 -10.96 15.51 -15.07
C ILE A 63 -11.40 15.16 -16.49
N LYS A 64 -11.41 13.87 -16.86
CA LYS A 64 -11.84 13.41 -18.19
C LYS A 64 -13.30 13.79 -18.53
N LYS A 65 -14.15 13.97 -17.51
CA LYS A 65 -15.57 14.33 -17.66
C LYS A 65 -15.83 15.84 -17.64
N SER A 66 -14.82 16.67 -17.38
CA SER A 66 -14.96 18.13 -17.27
C SER A 66 -14.25 18.83 -18.42
N ARG A 67 -14.81 19.96 -18.87
CA ARG A 67 -14.12 20.86 -19.80
C ARG A 67 -13.01 21.66 -19.10
N ASP A 68 -13.22 22.01 -17.84
CA ASP A 68 -12.24 22.71 -17.01
C ASP A 68 -11.69 21.76 -15.91
N PRO A 69 -10.39 21.43 -15.93
CA PRO A 69 -9.78 20.59 -14.90
C PRO A 69 -9.76 21.25 -13.51
N TYR A 70 -9.69 22.58 -13.42
CA TYR A 70 -9.66 23.28 -12.14
C TYR A 70 -11.03 23.23 -11.44
N LEU A 71 -12.10 23.42 -12.20
CA LEU A 71 -13.47 23.24 -11.72
C LEU A 71 -13.71 21.79 -11.25
N ALA A 72 -13.18 20.79 -11.98
CA ALA A 72 -13.28 19.39 -11.59
C ALA A 72 -12.60 19.10 -10.25
N LEU A 73 -11.40 19.65 -10.05
CA LEU A 73 -10.66 19.53 -8.78
C LEU A 73 -11.36 20.26 -7.64
N MET A 74 -11.90 21.45 -7.89
CA MET A 74 -12.71 22.18 -6.90
C MET A 74 -13.95 21.38 -6.49
N ALA A 75 -14.68 20.81 -7.46
CA ALA A 75 -15.83 19.96 -7.19
C ALA A 75 -15.45 18.71 -6.41
N TYR A 76 -14.30 18.08 -6.70
CA TYR A 76 -13.81 16.95 -5.92
C TYR A 76 -13.57 17.33 -4.46
N ARG A 77 -12.91 18.46 -4.23
CA ARG A 77 -12.62 18.98 -2.88
C ARG A 77 -13.88 19.35 -2.08
N ALA A 78 -15.01 19.61 -2.75
CA ALA A 78 -16.31 19.89 -2.14
C ALA A 78 -17.24 18.66 -2.06
N THR A 79 -16.85 17.52 -2.62
CA THR A 79 -17.68 16.30 -2.60
C THR A 79 -17.58 15.64 -1.23
N LEU A 80 -18.71 15.28 -0.62
CA LEU A 80 -18.73 14.54 0.64
C LEU A 80 -18.13 13.14 0.46
N LEU A 81 -17.30 12.75 1.41
CA LEU A 81 -16.82 11.37 1.56
C LEU A 81 -17.83 10.55 2.37
N GLU A 82 -17.60 9.24 2.47
CA GLU A 82 -18.45 8.34 3.26
C GLU A 82 -18.50 8.72 4.75
N ASN A 83 -17.47 9.39 5.27
CA ASN A 83 -17.44 9.89 6.65
C ASN A 83 -18.37 11.10 6.89
N GLY A 84 -18.95 11.67 5.81
CA GLY A 84 -19.88 12.80 5.84
C GLY A 84 -19.23 14.17 5.70
N PHE A 85 -17.92 14.24 5.48
CA PHE A 85 -17.17 15.49 5.30
C PHE A 85 -16.52 15.56 3.93
N SER A 86 -16.40 16.76 3.37
CA SER A 86 -15.64 16.98 2.14
C SER A 86 -14.13 17.11 2.43
N PRO A 87 -13.24 16.82 1.45
CA PRO A 87 -11.81 17.03 1.63
C PRO A 87 -11.43 18.47 2.04
N SER A 88 -12.18 19.47 1.58
CA SER A 88 -11.96 20.86 1.99
C SER A 88 -12.34 21.11 3.43
N GLU A 89 -13.42 20.51 3.92
CA GLU A 89 -13.85 20.63 5.31
C GLU A 89 -12.83 19.97 6.23
N LEU A 90 -12.37 18.77 5.89
CA LEU A 90 -11.32 18.07 6.63
C LEU A 90 -10.03 18.89 6.74
N LEU A 91 -9.68 19.62 5.68
CA LEU A 91 -8.44 20.40 5.62
C LEU A 91 -8.55 21.81 6.22
N MET A 92 -9.68 22.50 6.03
CA MET A 92 -9.86 23.93 6.35
C MET A 92 -10.93 24.21 7.40
N GLY A 93 -11.65 23.20 7.88
CA GLY A 93 -12.73 23.36 8.85
C GLY A 93 -13.94 24.14 8.35
N ARG A 94 -14.11 24.28 7.03
CA ARG A 94 -15.22 25.03 6.41
C ARG A 94 -15.54 24.51 5.02
N LYS A 95 -16.75 24.80 4.53
CA LYS A 95 -17.08 24.55 3.12
C LYS A 95 -16.45 25.63 2.23
N ILE A 96 -16.09 25.22 1.03
CA ILE A 96 -15.61 26.14 -0.02
C ILE A 96 -16.78 26.63 -0.86
N ASN A 97 -16.66 27.84 -1.38
CA ASN A 97 -17.61 28.34 -2.36
C ASN A 97 -17.43 27.56 -3.67
N THR A 98 -18.53 27.11 -4.26
CA THR A 98 -18.54 26.35 -5.51
C THR A 98 -19.50 26.99 -6.50
N THR A 99 -19.57 26.47 -7.73
CA THR A 99 -20.56 26.92 -8.71
C THR A 99 -22.01 26.77 -8.21
N ARG A 100 -22.24 25.86 -7.27
CA ARG A 100 -23.55 25.76 -6.59
C ARG A 100 -23.58 26.73 -5.41
N PRO A 101 -24.67 27.52 -5.25
CA PRO A 101 -24.80 28.42 -4.12
C PRO A 101 -24.77 27.64 -2.81
N VAL A 102 -23.93 28.10 -1.89
CA VAL A 102 -23.78 27.57 -0.54
C VAL A 102 -24.23 28.65 0.44
N ALA A 103 -24.94 28.27 1.50
CA ALA A 103 -25.36 29.21 2.54
C ALA A 103 -24.13 29.88 3.18
N LYS A 104 -24.18 31.21 3.37
CA LYS A 104 -23.07 32.01 3.92
C LYS A 104 -22.59 31.49 5.27
N THR A 105 -23.50 30.94 6.08
CA THR A 105 -23.20 30.32 7.38
C THR A 105 -22.29 29.10 7.27
N GLN A 106 -22.37 28.33 6.18
CA GLN A 106 -21.55 27.13 5.96
C GLN A 106 -20.14 27.45 5.41
N LEU A 107 -19.92 28.67 4.94
CA LEU A 107 -18.60 29.16 4.50
C LEU A 107 -17.71 29.56 5.68
N GLN A 108 -18.30 29.73 6.87
CA GLN A 108 -17.56 30.05 8.09
C GLN A 108 -16.87 28.81 8.66
N PRO A 109 -15.68 28.96 9.27
CA PRO A 109 -15.03 27.89 10.00
C PRO A 109 -15.91 27.36 11.13
N TYR A 110 -15.95 26.04 11.27
CA TYR A 110 -16.60 25.35 12.37
C TYR A 110 -15.67 24.29 12.95
N SER A 111 -15.84 24.01 14.25
CA SER A 111 -15.08 22.97 14.92
C SER A 111 -15.68 21.60 14.59
N MET A 112 -14.90 20.76 13.92
CA MET A 112 -15.27 19.37 13.69
C MET A 112 -14.97 18.55 14.96
N ASN A 113 -15.94 17.74 15.39
CA ASN A 113 -15.73 16.79 16.47
C ASN A 113 -14.84 15.63 15.97
N LYS A 114 -13.53 15.77 16.21
CA LYS A 114 -12.51 14.80 15.76
C LYS A 114 -12.78 13.39 16.27
N LYS A 115 -13.24 13.22 17.51
CA LYS A 115 -13.53 11.89 18.09
C LYS A 115 -14.60 11.15 17.31
N VAL A 116 -15.65 11.87 16.88
CA VAL A 116 -16.74 11.27 16.09
C VAL A 116 -16.27 10.92 14.68
N LEU A 117 -15.42 11.77 14.09
CA LEU A 117 -14.82 11.51 12.78
C LEU A 117 -13.92 10.28 12.84
N GLU A 118 -12.99 10.23 13.80
CA GLU A 118 -12.06 9.11 14.01
C GLU A 118 -12.82 7.80 14.22
N ALA A 119 -13.85 7.80 15.06
CA ALA A 119 -14.68 6.60 15.28
C ALA A 119 -15.42 6.14 14.01
N LYS A 120 -15.86 7.06 13.14
CA LYS A 120 -16.48 6.70 11.85
C LYS A 120 -15.45 6.12 10.89
N GLU A 121 -14.28 6.75 10.79
CA GLU A 121 -13.19 6.28 9.92
C GLU A 121 -12.68 4.92 10.37
N GLU A 122 -12.52 4.70 11.68
CA GLU A 122 -12.10 3.42 12.24
C GLU A 122 -13.10 2.30 11.90
N ARG A 123 -14.41 2.53 12.08
CA ARG A 123 -15.45 1.58 11.68
C ARG A 123 -15.41 1.28 10.17
N GLN A 124 -15.17 2.28 9.34
CA GLN A 124 -15.05 2.09 7.89
C GLN A 124 -13.81 1.28 7.53
N ILE A 125 -12.66 1.60 8.12
CA ILE A 125 -11.40 0.88 7.91
C ILE A 125 -11.55 -0.58 8.36
N GLU A 126 -12.16 -0.83 9.52
CA GLU A 126 -12.42 -2.18 10.02
C GLU A 126 -13.41 -2.94 9.16
N GLY A 127 -14.49 -2.29 8.70
CA GLY A 127 -15.43 -2.87 7.74
C GLY A 127 -14.76 -3.25 6.42
N GLN A 128 -13.91 -2.37 5.87
CA GLN A 128 -13.14 -2.63 4.66
C GLN A 128 -12.14 -3.78 4.87
N LYS A 129 -11.43 -3.79 6.00
CA LYS A 129 -10.49 -4.86 6.37
C LYS A 129 -11.19 -6.20 6.48
N THR A 130 -12.27 -6.28 7.25
CA THR A 130 -13.03 -7.54 7.43
C THR A 130 -13.61 -8.05 6.13
N ASN A 131 -14.15 -7.16 5.28
CA ASN A 131 -14.67 -7.55 3.97
C ASN A 131 -13.56 -8.06 3.04
N TYR A 132 -12.41 -7.38 3.03
CA TYR A 132 -11.23 -7.82 2.29
C TYR A 132 -10.73 -9.18 2.79
N ASP A 133 -10.59 -9.35 4.11
CA ASP A 133 -10.09 -10.57 4.74
C ASP A 133 -11.01 -11.77 4.45
N LYS A 134 -12.33 -11.57 4.51
CA LYS A 134 -13.34 -12.57 4.14
C LYS A 134 -13.27 -12.93 2.66
N HIS A 135 -13.23 -11.94 1.77
CA HIS A 135 -13.25 -12.16 0.33
C HIS A 135 -11.95 -12.82 -0.19
N HIS A 136 -10.80 -12.47 0.38
CA HIS A 136 -9.49 -12.99 -0.01
C HIS A 136 -9.00 -14.16 0.85
N GLY A 137 -9.80 -14.63 1.82
CA GLY A 137 -9.41 -15.72 2.72
C GLY A 137 -8.08 -15.46 3.40
N VAL A 138 -7.87 -14.21 3.87
CA VAL A 138 -6.58 -13.77 4.43
C VAL A 138 -6.29 -14.58 5.70
N ARG A 139 -5.24 -15.39 5.65
CA ARG A 139 -4.73 -16.12 6.81
C ARG A 139 -3.55 -15.35 7.38
N ASN A 140 -3.44 -15.33 8.71
CA ASN A 140 -2.23 -14.86 9.37
C ASN A 140 -1.08 -15.79 8.97
N LEU A 141 -0.04 -15.24 8.34
CA LEU A 141 1.18 -16.00 8.10
C LEU A 141 1.96 -16.06 9.41
N ASP A 142 2.51 -17.23 9.69
CA ASP A 142 3.37 -17.44 10.84
C ASP A 142 4.54 -16.45 10.80
N GLU A 143 4.90 -15.94 11.98
CA GLU A 143 6.04 -15.05 12.12
C GLU A 143 7.33 -15.81 11.77
N LEU A 144 8.24 -15.14 11.08
CA LEU A 144 9.53 -15.73 10.73
C LEU A 144 10.52 -15.49 11.87
N ASP A 145 11.26 -16.53 12.23
CA ASP A 145 12.27 -16.45 13.27
C ASP A 145 13.56 -15.83 12.74
N LEU A 146 14.29 -15.15 13.64
CA LEU A 146 15.59 -14.60 13.32
C LEU A 146 16.55 -15.74 12.96
N GLY A 147 17.25 -15.58 11.84
CA GLY A 147 18.18 -16.57 11.34
C GLY A 147 17.56 -17.71 10.51
N GLN A 148 16.25 -17.70 10.27
CA GLN A 148 15.59 -18.71 9.45
C GLN A 148 15.95 -18.56 7.96
N ASN A 149 16.21 -19.68 7.29
CA ASN A 149 16.45 -19.71 5.85
C ASN A 149 15.14 -19.56 5.08
N VAL A 150 15.08 -18.55 4.23
CA VAL A 150 13.92 -18.19 3.43
C VAL A 150 14.29 -18.05 1.96
N TRP A 151 13.37 -18.44 1.10
CA TRP A 151 13.41 -18.18 -0.32
C TRP A 151 12.70 -16.86 -0.63
N ILE A 152 13.42 -15.97 -1.30
CA ILE A 152 12.91 -14.68 -1.76
C ILE A 152 12.29 -14.89 -3.14
N THR A 153 10.97 -15.02 -3.19
CA THR A 153 10.22 -15.34 -4.42
C THR A 153 10.36 -14.30 -5.53
N ASP A 154 10.45 -13.00 -5.20
CA ASP A 154 10.51 -11.92 -6.20
C ASP A 154 11.85 -11.86 -6.93
N ARG A 155 12.91 -12.37 -6.30
CA ARG A 155 14.28 -12.39 -6.81
C ARG A 155 14.75 -13.80 -7.19
N ARG A 156 14.03 -14.83 -6.75
CA ARG A 156 14.39 -16.25 -6.92
C ARG A 156 15.76 -16.57 -6.30
N VAL A 157 16.01 -16.05 -5.09
CA VAL A 157 17.28 -16.26 -4.37
C VAL A 157 17.00 -16.69 -2.93
N THR A 158 17.92 -17.45 -2.35
CA THR A 158 17.94 -17.79 -0.92
C THR A 158 18.43 -16.64 -0.07
N GLY A 159 17.92 -16.55 1.14
CA GLY A 159 18.42 -15.62 2.14
C GLY A 159 18.12 -16.05 3.56
N LYS A 160 18.72 -15.34 4.50
CA LYS A 160 18.56 -15.53 5.94
C LYS A 160 17.86 -14.33 6.53
N VAL A 161 16.83 -14.56 7.36
CA VAL A 161 16.15 -13.47 8.07
C VAL A 161 17.10 -12.87 9.10
N LEU A 162 17.36 -11.57 8.99
CA LEU A 162 18.22 -10.83 9.92
C LEU A 162 17.40 -10.23 11.06
N GLN A 163 16.34 -9.50 10.74
CA GLN A 163 15.58 -8.74 11.73
C GLN A 163 14.15 -8.44 11.26
N LYS A 164 13.21 -8.34 12.21
CA LYS A 164 11.91 -7.70 12.02
C LYS A 164 12.10 -6.19 11.89
N THR A 165 11.45 -5.57 10.91
CA THR A 165 11.40 -4.11 10.83
C THR A 165 10.26 -3.56 11.69
N PRO A 166 10.27 -2.27 12.08
CA PRO A 166 9.13 -1.64 12.77
C PRO A 166 7.84 -1.60 11.94
N TYR A 167 7.91 -1.97 10.65
CA TYR A 167 6.75 -2.06 9.77
C TYR A 167 6.11 -3.45 9.83
N PRO A 168 4.78 -3.56 9.88
CA PRO A 168 4.08 -4.83 10.01
C PRO A 168 4.38 -5.76 8.83
N ARG A 169 4.58 -7.06 9.13
CA ARG A 169 4.87 -8.12 8.14
C ARG A 169 6.11 -7.86 7.28
N SER A 170 7.05 -7.00 7.70
CA SER A 170 8.27 -6.67 6.94
C SER A 170 9.55 -7.10 7.69
N TYR A 171 10.46 -7.74 6.95
CA TYR A 171 11.69 -8.35 7.45
C TYR A 171 12.89 -7.89 6.62
N LEU A 172 14.04 -7.75 7.27
CA LEU A 172 15.34 -7.65 6.62
C LEU A 172 15.86 -9.05 6.38
N VAL A 173 16.24 -9.34 5.13
CA VAL A 173 16.74 -10.64 4.70
C VAL A 173 18.08 -10.45 4.00
N GLN A 174 19.10 -11.17 4.46
CA GLN A 174 20.42 -11.19 3.85
C GLN A 174 20.51 -12.29 2.80
N SER A 175 20.97 -11.94 1.61
CA SER A 175 21.28 -12.90 0.55
C SER A 175 22.67 -12.57 0.01
N GLY A 176 23.64 -13.41 0.36
CA GLY A 176 25.06 -13.14 0.12
C GLY A 176 25.52 -11.83 0.77
N ARG A 177 26.08 -10.92 -0.04
CA ARG A 177 26.57 -9.59 0.39
C ARG A 177 25.48 -8.50 0.45
N ARG A 178 24.24 -8.81 0.08
CA ARG A 178 23.16 -7.80 -0.04
C ARG A 178 22.07 -8.05 1.00
N VAL A 179 21.54 -6.97 1.56
CA VAL A 179 20.41 -6.98 2.49
C VAL A 179 19.18 -6.41 1.80
N TYR A 180 18.07 -7.11 1.92
CA TYR A 180 16.80 -6.75 1.29
C TYR A 180 15.71 -6.60 2.35
N ARG A 181 14.94 -5.52 2.28
CA ARG A 181 13.68 -5.41 3.02
C ARG A 181 12.55 -6.06 2.22
N ARG A 182 11.85 -7.05 2.78
CA ARG A 182 10.77 -7.80 2.13
C ARG A 182 9.64 -8.13 3.10
N ILE A 183 8.42 -8.17 2.57
CA ILE A 183 7.26 -8.62 3.36
C ILE A 183 7.17 -10.16 3.40
N VAL A 184 6.55 -10.71 4.46
CA VAL A 184 6.38 -12.17 4.64
C VAL A 184 5.76 -12.83 3.42
N GLY A 185 4.84 -12.16 2.72
CA GLY A 185 4.21 -12.71 1.50
C GLY A 185 5.19 -13.07 0.38
N TRP A 186 6.39 -12.47 0.35
CA TRP A 186 7.44 -12.77 -0.63
C TRP A 186 8.50 -13.75 -0.10
N LEU A 187 8.43 -14.14 1.17
CA LEU A 187 9.38 -15.02 1.84
C LEU A 187 8.73 -16.38 2.06
N VAL A 188 9.39 -17.44 1.60
CA VAL A 188 8.93 -18.82 1.81
C VAL A 188 10.00 -19.55 2.59
N VAL A 189 9.65 -20.14 3.73
CA VAL A 189 10.61 -20.91 4.55
C VAL A 189 11.18 -22.07 3.73
N TRP A 190 12.50 -22.22 3.75
CA TRP A 190 13.23 -23.21 2.95
C TRP A 190 12.75 -24.66 3.21
N GLY A 191 12.45 -25.02 4.46
CA GLY A 191 11.94 -26.35 4.81
C GLY A 191 10.59 -26.71 4.17
N LEU A 192 9.76 -25.72 3.81
CA LEU A 192 8.51 -25.94 3.06
C LEU A 192 8.75 -26.19 1.56
N MET A 193 9.94 -25.89 1.03
CA MET A 193 10.31 -26.21 -0.36
C MET A 193 10.74 -27.65 -0.58
N ALA A 194 11.19 -28.35 0.48
CA ALA A 194 11.68 -29.72 0.40
C ALA A 194 10.57 -30.77 0.15
N GLN A 195 9.30 -30.37 0.13
CA GLN A 195 8.22 -31.20 -0.39
C GLN A 195 8.20 -31.11 -1.92
N GLU A 196 8.88 -32.06 -2.56
CA GLU A 196 8.95 -32.40 -4.01
C GLU A 196 7.76 -31.95 -4.89
N PRO A 197 6.46 -32.09 -4.53
CA PRO A 197 5.35 -31.61 -5.38
C PRO A 197 5.30 -30.09 -5.62
N PHE A 198 6.05 -29.27 -4.87
CA PHE A 198 6.07 -27.81 -5.03
C PHE A 198 6.95 -27.35 -6.22
N LEU A 199 8.13 -27.96 -6.41
CA LEU A 199 9.06 -27.62 -7.48
C LEU A 199 8.52 -28.01 -8.87
N ALA A 200 7.80 -29.13 -8.97
CA ALA A 200 7.16 -29.56 -10.22
C ALA A 200 6.09 -28.56 -10.71
N LYS A 201 5.31 -27.97 -9.79
CA LYS A 201 4.31 -26.93 -10.10
C LYS A 201 4.93 -25.57 -10.45
N LEU A 202 6.08 -25.24 -9.89
CA LEU A 202 6.86 -24.05 -10.28
C LEU A 202 7.51 -24.22 -11.66
N ARG A 203 7.96 -25.43 -12.01
CA ARG A 203 8.47 -25.74 -13.36
C ARG A 203 7.38 -25.65 -14.43
N GLN A 204 6.18 -26.20 -14.19
CA GLN A 204 5.06 -26.14 -15.14
C GLN A 204 4.49 -24.73 -15.32
N SER A 205 4.56 -23.86 -14.31
CA SER A 205 4.15 -22.45 -14.44
C SER A 205 5.15 -21.58 -15.21
N ASN A 206 6.44 -21.93 -15.22
CA ASN A 206 7.46 -21.24 -16.05
C ASN A 206 7.24 -21.45 -17.55
N VAL A 207 6.70 -22.60 -17.99
CA VAL A 207 6.42 -22.86 -19.42
C VAL A 207 5.18 -22.09 -19.90
N LYS A 208 4.15 -21.95 -19.06
CA LYS A 208 2.92 -21.21 -19.42
C LYS A 208 3.05 -19.68 -19.36
N ASN A 209 3.97 -19.15 -18.55
CA ASN A 209 4.15 -17.70 -18.38
C ASN A 209 5.01 -17.02 -19.46
N GLN A 210 5.65 -17.76 -20.37
CA GLN A 210 6.32 -17.17 -21.52
C GLN A 210 5.34 -16.65 -22.60
N HIS A 211 4.07 -17.09 -22.58
CA HIS A 211 3.10 -16.81 -23.65
C HIS A 211 1.90 -15.94 -23.26
N SER A 212 1.79 -15.44 -22.02
CA SER A 212 0.69 -14.51 -21.68
C SER A 212 1.09 -13.44 -20.66
N GLY A 213 1.14 -12.20 -21.12
CA GLY A 213 1.64 -11.02 -20.41
C GLY A 213 0.86 -10.55 -19.17
N THR A 214 -0.08 -11.33 -18.64
CA THR A 214 -0.82 -10.97 -17.42
C THR A 214 -1.45 -12.23 -16.83
N LYS A 215 -0.97 -12.71 -15.67
CA LYS A 215 -1.68 -13.56 -14.67
C LYS A 215 -0.69 -14.16 -13.65
N ASN A 216 -0.17 -13.37 -12.70
CA ASN A 216 0.73 -13.90 -11.64
C ASN A 216 0.16 -13.92 -10.22
N LEU A 217 -1.14 -13.63 -10.02
CA LEU A 217 -1.75 -13.60 -8.67
C LEU A 217 -2.64 -14.80 -8.32
N LYS A 218 -3.29 -15.47 -9.30
CA LYS A 218 -4.27 -16.53 -9.00
C LYS A 218 -3.68 -17.92 -8.71
N PHE A 219 -2.44 -18.20 -9.11
CA PHE A 219 -1.88 -19.56 -8.97
C PHE A 219 -1.30 -19.83 -7.57
N SER A 220 -0.80 -18.79 -6.88
CA SER A 220 -0.24 -18.90 -5.53
C SER A 220 -1.26 -19.41 -4.50
N GLU A 221 -2.52 -18.97 -4.56
CA GLU A 221 -3.56 -19.37 -3.61
C GLU A 221 -4.00 -20.83 -3.78
N ASN A 222 -4.18 -21.30 -5.02
CA ASN A 222 -4.59 -22.69 -5.28
C ASN A 222 -3.51 -23.72 -4.90
N VAL A 223 -2.24 -23.35 -5.00
CA VAL A 223 -1.13 -24.20 -4.56
C VAL A 223 -1.06 -24.24 -3.02
N LYS A 224 -1.32 -23.12 -2.34
CA LYS A 224 -1.41 -23.05 -0.88
C LYS A 224 -2.60 -23.83 -0.32
N ARG A 225 -3.75 -23.84 -1.02
CA ARG A 225 -4.94 -24.65 -0.65
C ARG A 225 -4.64 -26.16 -0.60
N LYS A 226 -4.03 -26.70 -1.67
CA LYS A 226 -3.69 -28.13 -1.76
C LYS A 226 -2.61 -28.60 -0.78
N LEU A 227 -1.71 -27.71 -0.36
CA LEU A 227 -0.69 -28.03 0.66
C LEU A 227 -1.29 -28.12 2.08
N PHE A 228 -2.38 -27.41 2.33
CA PHE A 228 -3.05 -27.41 3.63
C PHE A 228 -4.03 -28.58 3.78
N GLU A 229 -4.74 -28.97 2.72
CA GLU A 229 -5.61 -30.16 2.72
C GLU A 229 -4.83 -31.45 3.04
N ARG A 230 -3.58 -31.57 2.56
CA ARG A 230 -2.70 -32.71 2.87
C ARG A 230 -2.16 -32.77 4.30
N LYS A 231 -2.16 -31.65 5.03
CA LYS A 231 -1.74 -31.60 6.45
C LYS A 231 -2.85 -32.02 7.42
N GLN A 232 -4.10 -32.08 6.95
CA GLN A 232 -5.24 -32.48 7.78
C GLN A 232 -5.55 -33.98 7.68
N THR A 233 -4.91 -34.69 6.74
CA THR A 233 -5.14 -36.12 6.46
C THR A 233 -4.00 -37.03 6.92
N ASN A 234 -3.00 -36.52 7.63
CA ASN A 234 -1.88 -37.29 8.20
C ASN A 234 -1.74 -36.99 9.69
#